data_AF-A0A1U8QB44-F1
#
_entry.id   AF-A0A1U8QB44-F1
#
_cell.length_a   1.000
_cell.length_b   1.000
_cell.length_c   1.000
_cell.angle_alpha   90.00
_cell.angle_beta   90.00
_cell.angle_gamma   90.00
#
_symmetry.space_group_name_H-M   'P 1'
#
loop_
_entity.id
_entity.type
_entity.pdbx_description
1 polymer ?
#
loop_
_entity_poly.entity_id
_entity_poly.type
_entity_poly.pdbx_seq_one_letter_code
_entity_poly.pdbx_strand_id
1 'polypeptide(L)'
;MNQRSCADEHQGCAGFSFLDMNWSRDTVEPRTGVKFPTVLDNILAGEKRYTLPSEVLVGTGSRTMTIVKIKSLKVYAFGFYVNPDSVCEELGPKYASMSVSELNNRPEFFEDLIRKDIHMTVRLVVNCNGLKFSTVRDAFEKSLRARLMKVNPNTDFHCLRAFGSFFVHDISLPVGTTIDFQQTADGQLITEIAGKQIGSVHSKDLCRAFFDMYIGDAPVSLEAKEEIARNIVSIIRRC
;
A
#
# COMPACT_ATOMS: atom_id res chain seq x y z
N MET A 1 41.41 25.69 -26.55
CA MET A 1 41.07 26.34 -25.26
C MET A 1 39.57 26.64 -25.30
N ASN A 2 38.87 26.15 -24.28
CA ASN A 2 37.45 25.80 -24.24
C ASN A 2 36.45 26.95 -24.47
N GLN A 3 35.49 26.69 -25.36
CA GLN A 3 34.11 27.19 -25.24
C GLN A 3 33.47 26.53 -24.01
N ARG A 4 32.90 27.34 -23.11
CA ARG A 4 32.02 26.84 -22.04
C ARG A 4 30.58 26.99 -22.51
N SER A 5 29.95 25.86 -22.78
CA SER A 5 28.51 25.70 -22.91
C SER A 5 27.85 25.90 -21.54
N CYS A 6 26.83 26.76 -21.46
CA CYS A 6 25.88 26.73 -20.36
C CYS A 6 25.08 25.43 -20.45
N ALA A 7 25.36 24.49 -19.55
CA ALA A 7 24.49 23.36 -19.30
C ALA A 7 23.51 23.77 -18.21
N ASP A 8 22.23 23.65 -18.56
CA ASP A 8 21.05 23.81 -17.72
C ASP A 8 21.13 22.77 -16.59
N GLU A 9 21.43 23.20 -15.37
CA GLU A 9 21.23 22.37 -14.18
C GLU A 9 19.79 22.56 -13.71
N HIS A 10 18.93 21.63 -14.12
CA HIS A 10 17.64 21.42 -13.49
C HIS A 10 17.86 21.13 -12.00
N GLN A 11 17.72 22.19 -11.23
CA GLN A 11 17.78 22.22 -9.78
C GLN A 11 16.65 21.34 -9.24
N GLY A 12 16.98 20.07 -8.99
CA GLY A 12 16.08 19.13 -8.33
C GLY A 12 15.59 19.73 -7.03
N CYS A 13 14.26 19.69 -6.84
CA CYS A 13 13.59 20.15 -5.62
C CYS A 13 14.31 19.60 -4.39
N ALA A 14 15.05 20.47 -3.72
CA ALA A 14 15.73 20.18 -2.48
C ALA A 14 14.68 19.94 -1.39
N GLY A 15 14.62 18.70 -0.91
CA GLY A 15 14.20 18.31 0.44
C GLY A 15 13.01 19.07 1.02
N PHE A 16 11.80 18.73 0.62
CA PHE A 16 10.63 19.02 1.44
C PHE A 16 10.74 18.21 2.73
N SER A 17 11.05 18.90 3.83
CA SER A 17 11.03 18.31 5.17
C SER A 17 9.61 17.90 5.54
N PHE A 18 9.24 16.67 5.19
CA PHE A 18 8.00 16.02 5.65
C PHE A 18 8.02 15.74 7.17
N LEU A 19 9.12 16.07 7.86
CA LEU A 19 9.38 15.80 9.28
C LEU A 19 8.64 16.72 10.27
N ASP A 20 7.87 17.71 9.81
CA ASP A 20 7.06 18.56 10.70
C ASP A 20 5.78 17.90 11.22
N MET A 21 5.45 16.68 10.77
CA MET A 21 4.48 15.85 11.49
C MET A 21 5.18 15.18 12.65
N ASN A 22 4.57 15.19 13.83
CA ASN A 22 5.08 14.58 15.06
C ASN A 22 5.08 13.05 14.94
N TRP A 23 5.91 12.52 14.03
CA TRP A 23 6.00 11.12 13.61
C TRP A 23 6.80 10.24 14.55
N SER A 24 7.12 10.76 15.74
CA SER A 24 7.87 10.07 16.77
C SER A 24 7.06 9.00 17.53
N ARG A 25 5.79 8.78 17.17
CA ARG A 25 4.89 7.84 17.85
C ARG A 25 4.19 6.93 16.86
N ASP A 26 4.30 5.63 17.08
CA ASP A 26 3.47 4.63 16.38
C ASP A 26 1.98 5.01 16.45
N THR A 27 1.26 4.77 15.36
CA THR A 27 -0.21 4.89 15.32
C THR A 27 -0.82 3.56 15.75
N VAL A 28 -1.84 3.61 16.62
CA VAL A 28 -2.55 2.43 17.10
C VAL A 28 -3.85 2.26 16.32
N GLU A 29 -4.05 1.11 15.68
CA GLU A 29 -5.35 0.78 15.08
C GLU A 29 -6.35 0.47 16.21
N PRO A 30 -7.47 1.23 16.29
CA PRO A 30 -8.28 1.27 17.51
C PRO A 30 -9.06 -0.01 17.79
N ARG A 31 -9.40 -0.81 16.76
CA ARG A 31 -10.21 -2.02 16.95
C ARG A 31 -9.39 -3.20 17.44
N THR A 32 -8.11 -3.26 17.08
CA THR A 32 -7.21 -4.39 17.33
C THR A 32 -6.16 -4.08 18.38
N GLY A 33 -5.79 -2.81 18.58
CA GLY A 33 -4.70 -2.39 19.44
C GLY A 33 -3.31 -2.58 18.81
N VAL A 34 -3.25 -2.98 17.53
CA VAL A 34 -1.99 -3.14 16.80
C VAL A 34 -1.35 -1.78 16.55
N LYS A 35 -0.04 -1.71 16.75
CA LYS A 35 0.78 -0.53 16.47
C LYS A 35 1.37 -0.61 15.07
N PHE A 36 1.32 0.51 14.36
CA PHE A 36 1.96 0.71 13.07
C PHE A 36 2.99 1.81 13.18
N PRO A 37 4.23 1.58 12.70
CA PRO A 37 5.20 2.66 12.61
C PRO A 37 4.66 3.73 11.68
N THR A 38 5.10 4.94 11.92
CA THR A 38 4.75 6.13 11.16
C THR A 38 5.45 6.22 9.82
N VAL A 39 6.65 5.67 9.75
CA VAL A 39 7.51 5.62 8.58
C VAL A 39 8.00 4.19 8.40
N LEU A 40 7.98 3.71 7.17
CA LEU A 40 8.69 2.50 6.76
C LEU A 40 10.01 2.91 6.11
N ASP A 41 11.10 2.65 6.83
CA ASP A 41 12.43 2.65 6.24
C ASP A 41 12.65 1.31 5.55
N ASN A 42 12.45 1.31 4.24
CA ASN A 42 12.56 0.13 3.41
C ASN A 42 14.05 -0.20 3.17
N ILE A 43 14.70 -0.78 4.17
CA ILE A 43 16.04 -1.37 4.04
C ILE A 43 15.88 -2.79 3.51
N LEU A 44 16.00 -2.98 2.20
CA LEU A 44 16.07 -4.34 1.64
C LEU A 44 17.32 -5.05 2.18
N ALA A 45 17.12 -6.13 2.93
CA ALA A 45 18.20 -6.98 3.42
C ALA A 45 18.76 -7.86 2.28
N GLY A 46 19.77 -7.35 1.60
CA GLY A 46 20.53 -8.05 0.55
C GLY A 46 21.74 -7.21 0.10
N GLU A 47 22.77 -7.84 -0.49
CA GLU A 47 24.14 -7.30 -0.72
C GLU A 47 24.28 -5.98 -1.50
N LYS A 48 23.18 -5.35 -1.91
CA LYS A 48 23.15 -3.97 -2.40
C LYS A 48 22.14 -3.18 -1.58
N ARG A 49 22.65 -2.29 -0.72
CA ARG A 49 21.87 -1.29 0.02
C ARG A 49 21.27 -0.29 -0.97
N TYR A 50 20.14 -0.65 -1.58
CA TYR A 50 19.25 0.34 -2.17
C TYR A 50 18.33 0.80 -1.05
N THR A 51 18.51 2.03 -0.59
CA THR A 51 17.54 2.70 0.27
C THR A 51 16.32 2.96 -0.60
N LEU A 52 15.26 2.17 -0.43
CA LEU A 52 13.98 2.53 -1.03
C LEU A 52 13.51 3.84 -0.39
N PRO A 53 12.76 4.69 -1.12
CA PRO A 53 12.23 5.92 -0.58
C PRO A 53 11.42 5.63 0.68
N SER A 54 11.61 6.41 1.75
CA SER A 54 10.83 6.24 2.97
C SER A 54 9.35 6.40 2.64
N GLU A 55 8.55 5.44 3.09
CA GLU A 55 7.10 5.47 2.93
C GLU A 55 6.43 5.84 4.24
N VAL A 56 5.30 6.50 4.14
CA VAL A 56 4.69 7.19 5.25
C VAL A 56 3.29 6.69 5.50
N LEU A 57 2.94 6.46 6.77
CA LEU A 57 1.63 5.94 7.14
C LEU A 57 0.55 6.99 6.86
N VAL A 58 -0.40 6.64 5.99
CA VAL A 58 -1.55 7.49 5.64
C VAL A 58 -2.87 6.95 6.13
N GLY A 59 -2.94 5.75 6.67
CA GLY A 59 -4.14 5.30 7.38
C GLY A 59 -4.03 3.90 7.96
N THR A 60 -4.91 3.60 8.90
CA THR A 60 -4.98 2.28 9.55
C THR A 60 -6.38 1.72 9.50
N GLY A 61 -6.49 0.40 9.49
CA GLY A 61 -7.78 -0.27 9.57
C GLY A 61 -7.65 -1.74 9.95
N SER A 62 -8.76 -2.44 10.02
CA SER A 62 -8.75 -3.86 10.35
C SER A 62 -9.82 -4.63 9.60
N ARG A 63 -9.54 -5.91 9.38
CA ARG A 63 -10.51 -6.86 8.82
C ARG A 63 -11.07 -7.71 9.96
N THR A 64 -12.38 -7.61 10.17
CA THR A 64 -13.12 -8.49 11.08
C THR A 64 -14.01 -9.45 10.30
N MET A 65 -14.14 -10.69 10.77
CA MET A 65 -15.06 -11.68 10.21
C MET A 65 -16.10 -12.05 11.27
N THR A 66 -17.38 -11.84 10.97
CA THR A 66 -18.48 -12.27 11.83
C THR A 66 -18.58 -13.79 11.82
N ILE A 67 -18.44 -14.43 12.98
CA ILE A 67 -18.58 -15.89 13.11
C ILE A 67 -20.05 -16.24 13.42
N VAL A 68 -20.64 -15.52 14.37
CA VAL A 68 -22.06 -15.62 14.76
C VAL A 68 -22.57 -14.22 15.08
N LYS A 69 -23.90 -14.03 15.17
CA LYS A 69 -24.54 -12.71 15.37
C LYS A 69 -23.94 -11.82 16.48
N ILE A 70 -23.25 -12.41 17.47
CA ILE A 70 -22.71 -11.71 18.64
C ILE A 70 -21.17 -11.73 18.69
N LYS A 71 -20.50 -12.57 17.89
CA LYS A 71 -19.03 -12.72 17.95
C LYS A 71 -18.39 -12.48 16.58
N SER A 72 -17.42 -11.58 16.58
CA SER A 72 -16.56 -11.28 15.44
C SER A 72 -15.11 -11.60 15.76
N LEU A 73 -14.42 -12.21 14.80
CA LEU A 73 -12.99 -12.49 14.87
C LEU A 73 -12.23 -11.34 14.19
N LYS A 74 -11.23 -10.80 14.88
CA LYS A 74 -10.30 -9.81 14.31
C LYS A 74 -9.23 -10.57 13.52
N VAL A 75 -9.32 -10.55 12.19
CA VAL A 75 -8.45 -11.37 11.34
C VAL A 75 -7.06 -10.75 11.25
N TYR A 76 -6.99 -9.48 10.89
CA TYR A 76 -5.75 -8.69 10.84
C TYR A 76 -6.05 -7.21 11.02
N ALA A 77 -5.02 -6.45 11.41
CA ALA A 77 -4.96 -5.01 11.23
C ALA A 77 -4.09 -4.69 10.01
N PHE A 78 -4.26 -3.52 9.42
CA PHE A 78 -3.42 -3.04 8.33
C PHE A 78 -3.05 -1.57 8.50
N GLY A 79 -1.85 -1.22 8.04
CA GLY A 79 -1.39 0.13 7.82
C GLY A 79 -1.15 0.34 6.32
N PHE A 80 -1.62 1.47 5.80
CA PHE A 80 -1.42 1.86 4.40
C PHE A 80 -0.37 2.95 4.34
N TYR A 81 0.66 2.73 3.54
CA TYR A 81 1.81 3.61 3.40
C TYR A 81 1.96 4.05 1.96
N VAL A 82 2.46 5.27 1.76
CA VAL A 82 2.76 5.84 0.45
C VAL A 82 4.11 6.52 0.48
N ASN A 83 4.82 6.57 -0.64
CA ASN A 83 5.96 7.48 -0.77
C ASN A 83 5.46 8.90 -1.15
N PRO A 84 5.74 9.94 -0.33
CA PRO A 84 5.28 11.30 -0.60
C PRO A 84 5.72 11.88 -1.94
N ASP A 85 6.96 11.61 -2.35
CA ASP A 85 7.51 12.16 -3.59
C ASP A 85 6.77 11.61 -4.81
N SER A 86 6.53 10.30 -4.86
CA SER A 86 5.75 9.66 -5.92
C SER A 86 4.29 10.14 -5.94
N VAL A 87 3.70 10.44 -4.77
CA VAL A 87 2.38 11.07 -4.69
C VAL A 87 2.41 12.47 -5.30
N CYS A 88 3.42 13.28 -4.97
CA CYS A 88 3.58 14.62 -5.53
C CYS A 88 3.79 14.60 -7.05
N GLU A 89 4.65 13.73 -7.54
CA GLU A 89 4.96 13.58 -8.96
C GLU A 89 3.71 13.17 -9.76
N GLU A 90 2.98 12.15 -9.28
CA GLU A 90 1.88 11.56 -10.04
C GLU A 90 0.53 12.27 -9.88
N LEU A 91 0.27 12.83 -8.70
CA LEU A 91 -1.04 13.41 -8.36
C LEU A 91 -1.00 14.93 -8.14
N GLY A 92 0.16 15.48 -7.76
CA GLY A 92 0.34 16.92 -7.55
C GLY A 92 -0.15 17.78 -8.71
N PRO A 93 0.28 17.52 -9.97
CA PRO A 93 -0.11 18.34 -11.13
C PRO A 93 -1.63 18.48 -11.34
N LYS A 94 -2.41 17.45 -10.96
CA LYS A 94 -3.86 17.43 -11.16
C LYS A 94 -4.62 17.94 -9.93
N TYR A 95 -4.09 17.75 -8.73
CA TYR A 95 -4.87 17.85 -7.49
C TYR A 95 -4.32 18.86 -6.47
N ALA A 96 -3.09 19.38 -6.59
CA ALA A 96 -2.48 20.28 -5.60
C ALA A 96 -3.25 21.58 -5.36
N SER A 97 -3.94 22.09 -6.37
CA SER A 97 -4.75 23.32 -6.29
C SER A 97 -6.16 23.12 -5.72
N MET A 98 -6.58 21.87 -5.46
CA MET A 98 -7.93 21.54 -5.04
C MET A 98 -8.07 21.47 -3.51
N SER A 99 -9.27 21.76 -2.99
CA SER A 99 -9.53 21.64 -1.56
C SER A 99 -9.73 20.19 -1.10
N VAL A 100 -9.52 19.93 0.19
CA VAL A 100 -9.70 18.60 0.81
C VAL A 100 -11.13 18.08 0.61
N SER A 101 -12.12 18.96 0.75
CA SER A 101 -13.54 18.62 0.55
C SER A 101 -13.87 18.23 -0.89
N GLU A 102 -13.18 18.82 -1.87
CA GLU A 102 -13.38 18.50 -3.28
C GLU A 102 -12.73 17.18 -3.68
N LEU A 103 -11.59 16.83 -3.08
CA LEU A 103 -10.86 15.60 -3.39
C LEU A 103 -11.47 14.37 -2.75
N ASN A 104 -11.89 14.45 -1.48
CA ASN A 104 -12.45 13.30 -0.75
C ASN A 104 -13.71 12.70 -1.40
N ASN A 105 -14.44 13.48 -2.20
CA ASN A 105 -15.69 13.07 -2.84
C ASN A 105 -15.53 12.74 -4.33
N ARG A 106 -14.31 12.69 -4.87
CA ARG A 106 -14.06 12.42 -6.29
C ARG A 106 -13.64 10.97 -6.52
N PRO A 107 -14.48 10.15 -7.19
CA PRO A 107 -14.09 8.79 -7.58
C PRO A 107 -12.79 8.76 -8.39
N GLU A 108 -12.62 9.74 -9.28
CA GLU A 108 -11.43 9.91 -10.12
C GLU A 108 -10.13 9.99 -9.33
N PHE A 109 -10.15 10.57 -8.12
CA PHE A 109 -8.96 10.66 -7.27
C PHE A 109 -8.46 9.28 -6.86
N PHE A 110 -9.37 8.39 -6.42
CA PHE A 110 -9.01 7.02 -6.07
C PHE A 110 -8.64 6.20 -7.29
N GLU A 111 -9.29 6.42 -8.43
CA GLU A 111 -8.93 5.77 -9.68
C GLU A 111 -7.50 6.11 -10.12
N ASP A 112 -7.12 7.39 -10.05
CA ASP A 112 -5.76 7.83 -10.37
C ASP A 112 -4.75 7.29 -9.34
N LEU A 113 -5.06 7.36 -8.04
CA LEU A 113 -4.21 6.79 -6.99
C LEU A 113 -3.94 5.29 -7.19
N ILE A 114 -4.91 4.53 -7.70
CA ILE A 114 -4.75 3.09 -8.01
C ILE A 114 -4.00 2.87 -9.34
N ARG A 115 -4.20 3.73 -10.34
CA ARG A 115 -3.68 3.51 -11.71
C ARG A 115 -2.26 4.01 -11.92
N LYS A 116 -1.86 5.06 -11.22
CA LYS A 116 -0.56 5.72 -11.34
C LYS A 116 0.56 4.90 -10.68
N ASP A 117 1.78 5.19 -11.09
CA ASP A 117 2.99 4.47 -10.68
C ASP A 117 3.50 5.00 -9.33
N ILE A 118 2.63 4.95 -8.31
CA ILE A 118 2.91 5.44 -6.95
C ILE A 118 3.47 4.29 -6.12
N HIS A 119 4.55 4.55 -5.39
CA HIS A 119 5.09 3.60 -4.42
C HIS A 119 4.18 3.54 -3.20
N MET A 120 3.63 2.36 -2.94
CA MET A 120 2.68 2.13 -1.86
C MET A 120 2.95 0.79 -1.21
N THR A 121 2.73 0.72 0.10
CA THR A 121 2.81 -0.51 0.87
C THR A 121 1.57 -0.68 1.73
N VAL A 122 1.00 -1.89 1.71
CA VAL A 122 0.06 -2.31 2.76
C VAL A 122 0.75 -3.32 3.67
N ARG A 123 0.97 -2.93 4.92
CA ARG A 123 1.45 -3.83 5.97
C ARG A 123 0.27 -4.42 6.71
N LEU A 124 0.14 -5.74 6.67
CA LEU A 124 -0.79 -6.50 7.49
C LEU A 124 -0.12 -6.99 8.76
N VAL A 125 -0.88 -7.01 9.85
CA VAL A 125 -0.46 -7.64 11.11
C VAL A 125 -1.53 -8.64 11.51
N VAL A 126 -1.13 -9.93 11.55
CA VAL A 126 -2.02 -11.04 11.89
C VAL A 126 -2.55 -10.86 13.32
N ASN A 127 -3.87 -10.95 13.50
CA ASN A 127 -4.51 -10.71 14.81
C ASN A 127 -5.44 -11.85 15.27
N CYS A 128 -5.40 -13.00 14.58
CA CYS A 128 -6.11 -14.20 15.00
C CYS A 128 -5.20 -15.43 15.02
N ASN A 129 -5.43 -16.30 16.02
CA ASN A 129 -4.72 -17.57 16.14
C ASN A 129 -5.21 -18.59 15.11
N GLY A 130 -4.31 -19.50 14.71
CA GLY A 130 -4.65 -20.66 13.89
C GLY A 130 -5.02 -20.34 12.44
N LEU A 131 -4.71 -19.12 11.98
CA LEU A 131 -4.87 -18.74 10.58
C LEU A 131 -3.88 -19.56 9.74
N LYS A 132 -4.40 -20.52 8.98
CA LYS A 132 -3.60 -21.27 8.03
C LYS A 132 -3.31 -20.40 6.81
N PHE A 133 -2.10 -20.54 6.29
CA PHE A 133 -1.67 -19.76 5.14
C PHE A 133 -2.47 -20.07 3.88
N SER A 134 -2.84 -21.35 3.69
CA SER A 134 -3.78 -21.78 2.65
C SER A 134 -5.11 -21.01 2.70
N THR A 135 -5.68 -20.79 3.89
CA THR A 135 -6.92 -19.99 4.05
C THR A 135 -6.71 -18.53 3.67
N VAL A 136 -5.54 -17.96 3.99
CA VAL A 136 -5.17 -16.58 3.61
C VAL A 136 -5.04 -16.46 2.10
N ARG A 137 -4.29 -17.38 1.47
CA ARG A 137 -4.14 -17.47 0.02
C ARG A 137 -5.51 -17.54 -0.65
N ASP A 138 -6.37 -18.47 -0.26
CA ASP A 138 -7.67 -18.66 -0.90
C ASP A 138 -8.56 -17.42 -0.76
N ALA A 139 -8.50 -16.72 0.38
CA ALA A 139 -9.22 -15.47 0.60
C ALA A 139 -8.69 -14.33 -0.29
N PHE A 140 -7.36 -14.21 -0.44
CA PHE A 140 -6.76 -13.25 -1.36
C PHE A 140 -7.07 -13.59 -2.81
N GLU A 141 -6.88 -14.85 -3.24
CA GLU A 141 -7.18 -15.29 -4.60
C GLU A 141 -8.63 -14.97 -4.97
N LYS A 142 -9.59 -15.31 -4.09
CA LYS A 142 -10.99 -14.98 -4.31
C LYS A 142 -11.24 -13.47 -4.40
N SER A 143 -10.63 -12.69 -3.50
CA SER A 143 -10.81 -11.23 -3.45
C SER A 143 -10.20 -10.53 -4.66
N LEU A 144 -9.03 -10.99 -5.11
CA LEU A 144 -8.29 -10.45 -6.24
C LEU A 144 -8.90 -10.88 -7.57
N ARG A 145 -9.48 -12.09 -7.67
CA ARG A 145 -10.06 -12.60 -8.92
C ARG A 145 -11.15 -11.67 -9.48
N ALA A 146 -12.09 -11.24 -8.64
CA ALA A 146 -13.16 -10.35 -9.05
C ALA A 146 -12.64 -8.96 -9.47
N ARG A 147 -11.63 -8.44 -8.76
CA ARG A 147 -11.02 -7.14 -9.05
C ARG A 147 -10.16 -7.18 -10.31
N LEU A 148 -9.43 -8.27 -10.54
CA LEU A 148 -8.69 -8.49 -11.78
C LEU A 148 -9.61 -8.54 -12.99
N MET A 149 -10.77 -9.20 -12.90
CA MET A 149 -11.77 -9.16 -13.98
C MET A 149 -12.31 -7.76 -14.24
N LYS A 150 -12.46 -6.93 -13.19
CA LYS A 150 -12.87 -5.53 -13.33
C LYS A 150 -11.77 -4.69 -14.01
N VAL A 151 -10.51 -4.89 -13.63
CA VAL A 151 -9.36 -4.16 -14.18
C VAL A 151 -9.07 -4.58 -15.62
N ASN A 152 -9.13 -5.88 -15.91
CA ASN A 152 -8.85 -6.47 -17.20
C ASN A 152 -9.82 -7.63 -17.47
N PRO A 153 -10.92 -7.40 -18.20
CA PRO A 153 -11.91 -8.43 -18.52
C PRO A 153 -11.35 -9.62 -19.33
N ASN A 154 -10.19 -9.44 -19.97
CA ASN A 154 -9.51 -10.46 -20.77
C ASN A 154 -8.38 -11.17 -20.01
N THR A 155 -8.28 -10.97 -18.68
CA THR A 155 -7.22 -11.56 -17.86
C THR A 155 -7.22 -13.10 -17.93
N ASP A 156 -6.05 -13.67 -18.12
CA ASP A 156 -5.81 -15.12 -18.08
C ASP A 156 -5.49 -15.62 -16.66
N PHE A 157 -5.51 -14.72 -15.67
CA PHE A 157 -5.14 -14.94 -14.28
C PHE A 157 -3.72 -15.46 -14.05
N HIS A 158 -2.79 -15.30 -15.00
CA HIS A 158 -1.41 -15.73 -14.84
C HIS A 158 -0.73 -15.03 -13.66
N CYS A 159 -0.88 -13.72 -13.53
CA CYS A 159 -0.33 -12.95 -12.41
C CYS A 159 -0.89 -13.43 -11.06
N LEU A 160 -2.18 -13.78 -11.00
CA LEU A 160 -2.81 -14.31 -9.79
C LEU A 160 -2.27 -15.68 -9.41
N ARG A 161 -2.07 -16.58 -10.40
CA ARG A 161 -1.44 -17.88 -10.17
C ARG A 161 0.02 -17.75 -9.72
N ALA A 162 0.78 -16.84 -10.34
CA ALA A 162 2.15 -16.55 -9.95
C ALA A 162 2.22 -16.06 -8.50
N PHE A 163 1.35 -15.13 -8.13
CA PHE A 163 1.21 -14.65 -6.75
C PHE A 163 0.84 -15.77 -5.77
N GLY A 164 -0.17 -16.58 -6.13
CA GLY A 164 -0.61 -17.73 -5.34
C GLY A 164 0.50 -18.76 -5.10
N SER A 165 1.46 -18.87 -6.03
CA SER A 165 2.56 -19.85 -5.96
C SER A 165 3.59 -19.53 -4.89
N PHE A 166 3.66 -18.29 -4.37
CA PHE A 166 4.52 -17.95 -3.22
C PHE A 166 4.06 -18.65 -1.94
N PHE A 167 2.83 -19.17 -1.96
CA PHE A 167 2.13 -19.67 -0.79
C PHE A 167 1.98 -21.21 -0.78
N VAL A 168 3.01 -21.93 -1.21
CA VAL A 168 3.00 -23.39 -1.38
C VAL A 168 3.26 -24.20 -0.09
N HIS A 169 3.91 -23.63 0.92
CA HIS A 169 4.14 -24.30 2.20
C HIS A 169 3.20 -23.73 3.26
N ASP A 170 2.69 -24.56 4.17
CA ASP A 170 1.92 -24.10 5.34
C ASP A 170 2.87 -23.36 6.30
N ILE A 171 3.15 -22.10 5.99
CA ILE A 171 3.85 -21.17 6.87
C ILE A 171 2.89 -20.85 8.02
N SER A 172 3.29 -21.13 9.25
CA SER A 172 2.51 -20.70 10.41
C SER A 172 2.52 -19.18 10.47
N LEU A 173 1.34 -18.57 10.57
CA LEU A 173 1.16 -17.13 10.77
C LEU A 173 0.73 -16.87 12.22
N PRO A 174 1.67 -16.80 13.18
CA PRO A 174 1.34 -16.43 14.55
C PRO A 174 0.80 -15.00 14.61
N VAL A 175 0.05 -14.70 15.67
CA VAL A 175 -0.40 -13.34 15.96
C VAL A 175 0.82 -12.42 16.07
N GLY A 176 0.73 -11.26 15.42
CA GLY A 176 1.81 -10.28 15.34
C GLY A 176 2.71 -10.43 14.11
N THR A 177 2.60 -11.50 13.32
CA THR A 177 3.35 -11.61 12.06
C THR A 177 2.97 -10.47 11.11
N THR A 178 3.99 -9.78 10.61
CA THR A 178 3.86 -8.75 9.57
C THR A 178 3.90 -9.37 8.18
N ILE A 179 3.04 -8.90 7.29
CA ILE A 179 3.04 -9.24 5.86
C ILE A 179 2.95 -7.94 5.08
N ASP A 180 3.96 -7.64 4.28
CA ASP A 180 4.00 -6.41 3.48
C ASP A 180 3.74 -6.73 2.02
N PHE A 181 2.84 -5.95 1.43
CA PHE A 181 2.58 -5.96 0.00
C PHE A 181 2.94 -4.60 -0.55
N GLN A 182 4.02 -4.55 -1.31
CA GLN A 182 4.59 -3.32 -1.83
C GLN A 182 4.41 -3.24 -3.34
N GLN A 183 3.89 -2.12 -3.83
CA GLN A 183 3.91 -1.74 -5.24
C GLN A 183 5.16 -0.91 -5.52
N THR A 184 5.89 -1.30 -6.56
CA THR A 184 6.98 -0.49 -7.15
C THR A 184 6.45 0.33 -8.32
N ALA A 185 7.12 1.46 -8.64
CA ALA A 185 6.75 2.30 -9.79
C ALA A 185 6.81 1.55 -11.13
N ASP A 186 7.68 0.54 -11.28
CA ASP A 186 7.71 -0.30 -12.49
C ASP A 186 6.57 -1.33 -12.54
N GLY A 187 5.69 -1.40 -11.54
CA GLY A 187 4.48 -2.24 -11.55
C GLY A 187 4.70 -3.66 -11.02
N GLN A 188 5.65 -3.86 -10.11
CA GLN A 188 5.80 -5.11 -9.38
C GLN A 188 5.03 -5.07 -8.06
N LEU A 189 4.36 -6.17 -7.75
CA LEU A 189 3.84 -6.46 -6.41
C LEU A 189 4.84 -7.36 -5.68
N ILE A 190 5.57 -6.80 -4.74
CA ILE A 190 6.51 -7.51 -3.86
C ILE A 190 5.75 -7.98 -2.62
N THR A 191 5.98 -9.21 -2.18
CA THR A 191 5.43 -9.75 -0.93
C THR A 191 6.54 -10.11 0.03
N GLU A 192 6.46 -9.58 1.25
CA GLU A 192 7.35 -9.90 2.35
C GLU A 192 6.60 -10.47 3.54
N ILE A 193 7.20 -11.44 4.25
CA ILE A 193 6.65 -11.99 5.48
C ILE A 193 7.73 -11.92 6.55
N ALA A 194 7.41 -11.30 7.69
CA ALA A 194 8.34 -11.10 8.79
C ALA A 194 9.68 -10.48 8.33
N GLY A 195 9.61 -9.51 7.41
CA GLY A 195 10.77 -8.80 6.85
C GLY A 195 11.60 -9.60 5.84
N LYS A 196 11.11 -10.76 5.37
CA LYS A 196 11.75 -11.54 4.31
C LYS A 196 10.89 -11.52 3.05
N GLN A 197 11.45 -11.05 1.94
CA GLN A 197 10.82 -11.18 0.62
C GLN A 197 10.61 -12.65 0.27
N ILE A 198 9.36 -13.03 -0.04
CA ILE A 198 8.98 -14.39 -0.45
C ILE A 198 8.66 -14.49 -1.95
N GLY A 199 8.41 -13.37 -2.61
CA GLY A 199 8.17 -13.33 -4.05
C GLY A 199 7.87 -11.93 -4.57
N SER A 200 7.92 -11.80 -5.89
CA SER A 200 7.48 -10.60 -6.62
C SER A 200 6.78 -10.99 -7.92
N VAL A 201 5.69 -10.29 -8.26
CA VAL A 201 4.98 -10.46 -9.53
C VAL A 201 4.97 -9.14 -10.27
N HIS A 202 5.58 -9.11 -11.46
CA HIS A 202 5.52 -7.95 -12.34
C HIS A 202 4.18 -7.92 -13.08
N SER A 203 3.22 -7.13 -12.58
CA SER A 203 1.89 -6.98 -13.15
C SER A 203 1.17 -5.76 -12.57
N LYS A 204 1.03 -4.70 -13.38
CA LYS A 204 0.23 -3.51 -13.01
C LYS A 204 -1.22 -3.87 -12.70
N ASP A 205 -1.81 -4.82 -13.43
CA ASP A 205 -3.18 -5.27 -13.17
C ASP A 205 -3.34 -5.92 -11.80
N LEU A 206 -2.35 -6.73 -11.37
CA LEU A 206 -2.35 -7.32 -10.03
C LEU A 206 -2.18 -6.26 -8.95
N CYS A 207 -1.27 -5.30 -9.13
CA CYS A 207 -1.10 -4.18 -8.21
C CYS A 207 -2.42 -3.42 -8.05
N ARG A 208 -3.03 -3.00 -9.17
CA ARG A 208 -4.34 -2.31 -9.18
C ARG A 208 -5.40 -3.10 -8.45
N ALA A 209 -5.55 -4.39 -8.77
CA ALA A 209 -6.52 -5.26 -8.12
C ALA A 209 -6.29 -5.41 -6.60
N PHE A 210 -5.03 -5.44 -6.16
CA PHE A 210 -4.66 -5.52 -4.75
C PHE A 210 -4.98 -4.22 -4.00
N PHE A 211 -4.51 -3.08 -4.48
CA PHE A 211 -4.73 -1.79 -3.79
C PHE A 211 -6.20 -1.35 -3.85
N ASP A 212 -6.94 -1.73 -4.90
CA ASP A 212 -8.41 -1.59 -4.98
C ASP A 212 -9.15 -2.28 -3.81
N MET A 213 -8.55 -3.29 -3.16
CA MET A 213 -9.11 -3.87 -1.92
C MET A 213 -9.19 -2.88 -0.76
N TYR A 214 -8.34 -1.87 -0.71
CA TYR A 214 -8.23 -0.95 0.43
C TYR A 214 -8.80 0.43 0.11
N ILE A 215 -8.61 0.90 -1.12
CA ILE A 215 -8.98 2.25 -1.56
C ILE A 215 -9.99 2.28 -2.73
N GLY A 216 -10.40 1.11 -3.23
CA GLY A 216 -11.40 0.98 -4.30
C GLY A 216 -12.85 1.14 -3.82
N ASP A 217 -13.80 0.71 -4.65
CA ASP A 217 -15.25 0.93 -4.41
C ASP A 217 -15.80 0.16 -3.20
N ALA A 218 -15.30 -1.05 -2.99
CA ALA A 218 -15.69 -1.93 -1.88
C ALA A 218 -14.46 -2.18 -0.97
N PRO A 219 -13.99 -1.17 -0.22
CA PRO A 219 -12.77 -1.28 0.55
C PRO A 219 -12.95 -2.21 1.76
N VAL A 220 -11.85 -2.75 2.28
CA VAL A 220 -11.84 -3.53 3.53
C VAL A 220 -12.41 -2.72 4.71
N SER A 221 -12.15 -1.41 4.75
CA SER A 221 -12.68 -0.48 5.73
C SER A 221 -12.94 0.88 5.07
N LEU A 222 -14.20 1.35 5.10
CA LEU A 222 -14.57 2.66 4.58
C LEU A 222 -13.91 3.79 5.38
N GLU A 223 -13.90 3.66 6.72
CA GLU A 223 -13.25 4.60 7.64
C GLU A 223 -11.75 4.75 7.32
N ALA A 224 -11.07 3.64 7.04
CA ALA A 224 -9.66 3.66 6.67
C ALA A 224 -9.45 4.31 5.30
N LYS A 225 -10.32 4.03 4.32
CA LYS A 225 -10.26 4.68 3.00
C LYS A 225 -10.39 6.20 3.11
N GLU A 226 -11.30 6.69 3.95
CA GLU A 226 -11.49 8.12 4.19
C GLU A 226 -10.28 8.76 4.91
N GLU A 227 -9.67 8.05 5.87
CA GLU A 227 -8.43 8.47 6.50
C GLU A 227 -7.27 8.57 5.50
N ILE A 228 -7.08 7.52 4.70
CA ILE A 228 -6.06 7.44 3.64
C ILE A 228 -6.22 8.63 2.68
N ALA A 229 -7.45 8.89 2.21
CA ALA A 229 -7.72 9.99 1.30
C ALA A 229 -7.34 11.34 1.93
N ARG A 230 -7.79 11.62 3.16
CA ARG A 230 -7.48 12.88 3.85
C ARG A 230 -5.98 13.11 4.00
N ASN A 231 -5.24 12.07 4.37
CA ASN A 231 -3.80 12.18 4.61
C ASN A 231 -3.01 12.30 3.30
N ILE A 232 -3.38 11.58 2.24
CA ILE A 232 -2.77 11.75 0.91
C ILE A 232 -3.05 13.15 0.35
N VAL A 233 -4.26 13.68 0.51
CA VAL A 233 -4.56 15.05 0.09
C VAL A 233 -3.71 16.06 0.87
N SER A 234 -3.47 15.83 2.16
CA SER A 234 -2.56 16.67 2.95
C SER A 234 -1.12 16.63 2.44
N ILE A 235 -0.67 15.52 1.86
CA ILE A 235 0.64 15.41 1.19
C ILE A 235 0.61 16.20 -0.12
N ILE A 236 -0.41 15.98 -0.96
CA ILE A 236 -0.58 16.64 -2.26
C ILE A 236 -0.56 18.17 -2.17
N ARG A 237 -1.12 18.74 -1.11
CA ARG A 237 -1.13 20.20 -0.87
C ARG A 237 0.22 20.80 -0.49
N ARG A 238 1.21 19.96 -0.21
CA ARG A 238 2.59 20.36 0.13
C ARG A 238 3.54 20.14 -1.04
N CYS A 239 3.05 19.53 -2.12
CA CYS A 239 3.59 19.69 -3.45
C CYS A 239 3.21 21.11 -3.95
#